data_AF-A0A7Y3JNC4-F1
#
_entry.id   AF-A0A7Y3JNC4-F1
#
_cell.length_a   1.000
_cell.length_b   1.000
_cell.length_c   1.000
_cell.angle_alpha   90.00
_cell.angle_beta   90.00
_cell.angle_gamma   90.00
#
_symmetry.space_group_name_H-M   'P 1'
#
loop_
_entity.id
_entity.type
_entity.pdbx_description
1 polymer ?
#
loop_
_entity_poly.entity_id
_entity_poly.type
_entity_poly.pdbx_seq_one_letter_code
_entity_poly.pdbx_strand_id
1 'polypeptide(L)'
;FWQHVRLAGLTTGSTDTTTATPAAVYLPVNAAGGNIGIQSGTSSLTATPMKDASNIAIRGTYIICSPNILGKFAKQLDIQLDDGNTQTGSMMAFDTSLGTPYTQGVQATLTTSINDADIVTVCMGV
;
A
#
# COMPACT_ATOMS: atom_id res chain seq x y z
N PHE A 1 20.11 -8.31 14.19
CA PHE A 1 20.64 -8.67 12.86
C PHE A 1 20.63 -7.47 11.91
N TRP A 2 19.47 -6.98 11.48
CA TRP A 2 19.36 -5.88 10.49
C TRP A 2 20.11 -4.60 10.85
N GLN A 3 20.13 -4.21 12.13
CA GLN A 3 20.92 -3.07 12.60
C GLN A 3 22.41 -3.20 12.25
N HIS A 4 23.01 -4.37 12.47
CA HIS A 4 24.44 -4.60 12.20
C HIS A 4 24.76 -4.62 10.72
N VAL A 5 23.89 -5.22 9.90
CA VAL A 5 24.05 -5.24 8.43
C VAL A 5 23.97 -3.80 7.87
N ARG A 6 23.09 -2.96 8.43
CA ARG A 6 22.98 -1.53 8.09
C ARG A 6 24.19 -0.71 8.53
N LEU A 7 24.65 -0.89 9.78
CA LEU A 7 25.85 -0.22 10.30
C LEU A 7 27.12 -0.62 9.54
N ALA A 8 27.19 -1.86 9.03
CA ALA A 8 28.28 -2.34 8.19
C ALA A 8 28.20 -1.82 6.73
N GLY A 9 27.16 -1.06 6.37
CA GLY A 9 26.98 -0.53 5.02
C GLY A 9 26.56 -1.56 3.96
N LEU A 10 26.14 -2.76 4.38
CA LEU A 10 25.73 -3.83 3.47
C LEU A 10 24.26 -3.71 3.03
N THR A 11 23.47 -2.89 3.70
CA THR A 11 22.10 -2.54 3.33
C THR A 11 21.76 -1.15 3.86
N THR A 12 20.78 -0.48 3.24
CA THR A 12 20.27 0.81 3.71
C THR A 12 19.17 0.64 4.77
N GLY A 13 18.86 1.74 5.47
CA GLY A 13 17.79 1.82 6.47
C GLY A 13 18.27 2.38 7.80
N SER A 14 17.32 2.70 8.69
CA SER A 14 17.67 3.27 9.99
C SER A 14 18.38 2.26 10.90
N THR A 15 19.36 2.77 11.64
CA THR A 15 20.13 2.08 12.68
C THR A 15 19.68 2.47 14.10
N ASP A 16 18.71 3.38 14.19
CA ASP A 16 18.18 3.88 15.46
C ASP A 16 17.30 2.82 16.13
N THR A 17 17.62 2.54 17.40
CA THR A 17 16.89 1.59 18.26
C THR A 17 16.19 2.28 19.43
N THR A 18 16.22 3.62 19.48
CA THR A 18 15.83 4.42 20.65
C THR A 18 14.51 5.19 20.43
N THR A 19 14.06 5.37 19.19
CA THR A 19 12.74 5.92 18.89
C THR A 19 11.63 4.91 19.25
N ALA A 20 10.53 5.42 19.81
CA ALA A 20 9.53 4.71 20.63
C ALA A 20 8.74 3.55 19.99
N THR A 21 9.11 3.08 18.81
CA THR A 21 8.76 1.72 18.35
C THR A 21 9.92 1.20 17.49
N PRO A 22 10.97 0.60 18.09
CA PRO A 22 12.02 -0.07 17.33
C PRO A 22 11.42 -1.07 16.33
N ALA A 23 10.28 -1.68 16.67
CA ALA A 23 9.49 -2.53 15.79
C ALA A 23 9.10 -1.84 14.46
N ALA A 24 8.68 -0.57 14.46
CA ALA A 24 8.27 0.16 13.26
C ALA A 24 9.43 0.39 12.26
N VAL A 25 10.63 0.62 12.78
CA VAL A 25 11.87 0.84 12.00
C VAL A 25 12.39 -0.46 11.35
N TYR A 26 12.01 -1.62 11.90
CA TYR A 26 12.37 -2.93 11.39
C TYR A 26 11.19 -3.68 10.75
N LEU A 27 10.03 -3.01 10.56
CA LEU A 27 8.94 -3.61 9.81
C LEU A 27 9.39 -3.93 8.37
N PRO A 28 8.94 -5.06 7.81
CA PRO A 28 9.16 -5.34 6.40
C PRO A 28 8.65 -4.18 5.54
N VAL A 29 9.51 -3.71 4.67
CA VAL A 29 9.18 -2.73 3.64
C VAL A 29 9.27 -3.39 2.28
N ASN A 30 8.47 -2.91 1.32
CA ASN A 30 8.61 -3.28 -0.08
C ASN A 30 9.92 -2.73 -0.66
N ALA A 31 10.22 -3.10 -1.91
CA ALA A 31 11.43 -2.65 -2.62
C ALA A 31 11.52 -1.11 -2.80
N ALA A 32 10.39 -0.39 -2.66
CA ALA A 32 10.33 1.06 -2.69
C ALA A 32 10.39 1.69 -1.28
N GLY A 33 10.49 0.91 -0.20
CA GLY A 33 10.61 1.41 1.17
C GLY A 33 9.29 1.72 1.89
N GLY A 34 8.15 1.32 1.34
CA GLY A 34 6.84 1.43 2.02
C GLY A 34 6.54 0.22 2.91
N ASN A 35 5.96 0.42 4.11
CA ASN A 35 5.61 -0.69 5.01
C ASN A 35 4.42 -1.50 4.47
N ILE A 36 4.57 -2.82 4.39
CA ILE A 36 3.50 -3.69 3.91
C ILE A 36 2.54 -3.98 5.07
N GLY A 37 1.24 -3.70 4.84
CA GLY A 37 0.16 -3.99 5.78
C GLY A 37 -0.68 -5.17 5.30
N ILE A 38 -1.14 -6.00 6.23
CA ILE A 38 -2.09 -7.09 5.96
C ILE A 38 -3.20 -7.03 7.01
N GLN A 39 -4.44 -7.12 6.56
CA GLN A 39 -5.60 -7.22 7.46
C GLN A 39 -6.66 -8.15 6.88
N SER A 40 -7.56 -8.62 7.74
CA SER A 40 -8.73 -9.39 7.29
C SER A 40 -9.65 -8.51 6.44
N GLY A 41 -10.25 -9.11 5.41
CA GLY A 41 -11.32 -8.49 4.66
C GLY A 41 -12.52 -8.17 5.55
N THR A 42 -13.23 -7.09 5.23
CA THR A 42 -14.38 -6.60 5.99
C THR A 42 -15.37 -5.92 5.06
N SER A 43 -16.66 -5.95 5.42
CA SER A 43 -17.70 -5.15 4.75
C SER A 43 -17.85 -3.75 5.34
N SER A 44 -17.13 -3.43 6.43
CA SER A 44 -17.17 -2.10 7.05
C SER A 44 -16.45 -1.07 6.18
N LEU A 45 -17.19 -0.07 5.71
CA LEU A 45 -16.67 1.00 4.84
C LEU A 45 -15.67 1.94 5.55
N THR A 46 -15.63 1.91 6.88
CA THR A 46 -14.69 2.74 7.67
C THR A 46 -13.47 1.95 8.15
N ALA A 47 -13.56 0.62 8.22
CA ALA A 47 -12.45 -0.23 8.65
C ALA A 47 -11.72 -0.92 7.48
N THR A 48 -12.36 -1.03 6.31
CA THR A 48 -11.71 -1.48 5.08
C THR A 48 -10.53 -0.58 4.74
N PRO A 49 -9.41 -1.10 4.19
CA PRO A 49 -8.35 -0.21 3.73
C PRO A 49 -8.80 0.65 2.57
N MET A 50 -9.66 0.12 1.68
CA MET A 50 -10.08 0.80 0.47
C MET A 50 -11.52 0.45 0.10
N LYS A 51 -12.18 1.39 -0.58
CA LYS A 51 -13.50 1.22 -1.20
C LYS A 51 -13.39 1.39 -2.70
N ASP A 52 -14.15 0.60 -3.44
CA ASP A 52 -14.25 0.71 -4.89
C ASP A 52 -15.09 1.93 -5.35
N ALA A 53 -15.23 2.10 -6.66
CA ALA A 53 -16.05 3.14 -7.26
C ALA A 53 -17.53 3.10 -6.83
N SER A 54 -18.04 1.94 -6.41
CA SER A 54 -19.43 1.72 -5.97
C SER A 54 -19.61 1.87 -4.46
N ASN A 55 -18.61 2.38 -3.74
CA ASN A 55 -18.58 2.47 -2.27
C ASN A 55 -18.71 1.10 -1.57
N ILE A 56 -18.15 0.05 -2.15
CA ILE A 56 -18.05 -1.27 -1.54
C ILE A 56 -16.62 -1.47 -1.04
N ALA A 57 -16.46 -2.07 0.13
CA ALA A 57 -15.15 -2.44 0.64
C ALA A 57 -14.44 -3.41 -0.32
N ILE A 58 -13.12 -3.24 -0.48
CA ILE A 58 -12.28 -4.18 -1.25
C ILE A 58 -12.55 -5.62 -0.83
N ARG A 59 -12.76 -6.48 -1.82
CA ARG A 59 -13.17 -7.87 -1.64
C ARG A 59 -11.94 -8.75 -1.49
N GLY A 60 -12.01 -9.74 -0.60
CA GLY A 60 -10.93 -10.67 -0.31
C GLY A 60 -11.04 -11.13 1.14
N THR A 61 -10.48 -12.29 1.45
CA THR A 61 -10.39 -12.78 2.84
C THR A 61 -9.23 -12.09 3.56
N TYR A 62 -8.15 -11.83 2.84
CA TYR A 62 -7.01 -11.05 3.31
C TYR A 62 -6.74 -9.91 2.35
N ILE A 63 -6.54 -8.71 2.89
CA ILE A 63 -6.20 -7.53 2.11
C ILE A 63 -4.76 -7.16 2.42
N ILE A 64 -3.94 -7.11 1.37
CA ILE A 64 -2.52 -6.78 1.43
C ILE A 64 -2.36 -5.40 0.81
N CYS A 65 -1.87 -4.43 1.57
CA CYS A 65 -1.65 -3.06 1.12
C CYS A 65 -0.16 -2.70 1.15
N SER A 66 0.31 -2.08 0.08
CA SER A 66 1.69 -1.69 -0.15
C SER A 66 1.75 -0.22 -0.56
N PRO A 67 2.24 0.68 0.32
CA PRO A 67 2.41 2.09 0.01
C PRO A 67 3.72 2.37 -0.73
N ASN A 68 3.93 3.64 -1.07
CA ASN A 68 5.15 4.12 -1.73
C ASN A 68 5.41 3.54 -3.13
N ILE A 69 4.34 3.26 -3.88
CA ILE A 69 4.42 2.75 -5.25
C ILE A 69 4.21 3.90 -6.22
N LEU A 70 5.03 4.02 -7.27
CA LEU A 70 4.78 5.02 -8.32
C LEU A 70 3.51 4.66 -9.09
N GLY A 71 2.71 5.67 -9.46
CA GLY A 71 1.46 5.47 -10.18
C GLY A 71 1.60 4.66 -11.46
N LYS A 72 2.73 4.80 -12.18
CA LYS A 72 3.01 3.98 -13.37
C LYS A 72 3.07 2.49 -13.05
N PHE A 73 3.64 2.12 -11.90
CA PHE A 73 3.75 0.73 -11.49
C PHE A 73 2.43 0.21 -10.95
N ALA A 74 1.66 1.04 -10.24
CA ALA A 74 0.31 0.66 -9.81
C ALA A 74 -0.58 0.28 -11.00
N LYS A 75 -0.58 1.09 -12.08
CA LYS A 75 -1.31 0.76 -13.31
C LYS A 75 -0.84 -0.54 -13.95
N GLN A 76 0.47 -0.79 -14.00
CA GLN A 76 1.02 -2.00 -14.61
C GLN A 76 0.72 -3.25 -13.77
N LEU A 77 0.76 -3.13 -12.45
CA LEU A 77 0.35 -4.20 -11.54
C LEU A 77 -1.11 -4.57 -11.81
N ASP A 78 -1.98 -3.56 -11.89
CA ASP A 78 -3.41 -3.72 -12.06
C ASP A 78 -3.76 -4.41 -13.38
N ILE A 79 -3.15 -3.95 -14.48
CA ILE A 79 -3.27 -4.58 -15.81
C ILE A 79 -2.82 -6.06 -15.81
N GLN A 80 -1.78 -6.41 -15.03
CA GLN A 80 -1.19 -7.75 -15.06
C GLN A 80 -1.90 -8.75 -14.13
N LEU A 81 -2.49 -8.28 -13.04
CA LEU A 81 -3.00 -9.15 -11.97
C LEU A 81 -4.52 -9.06 -11.79
N ASP A 82 -5.19 -8.05 -12.36
CA ASP A 82 -6.64 -7.84 -12.19
C ASP A 82 -7.33 -7.40 -13.49
N ASP A 83 -7.95 -6.22 -13.54
CA ASP A 83 -8.84 -5.79 -14.63
C ASP A 83 -8.38 -4.53 -15.40
N GLY A 84 -7.25 -3.93 -15.02
CA GLY A 84 -6.75 -2.68 -15.61
C GLY A 84 -7.47 -1.41 -15.12
N ASN A 85 -8.38 -1.53 -14.15
CA ASN A 85 -9.07 -0.44 -13.50
C ASN A 85 -8.77 -0.35 -12.00
N THR A 86 -7.93 0.61 -11.62
CA THR A 86 -7.50 0.82 -10.24
C THR A 86 -8.61 1.23 -9.26
N GLN A 87 -9.84 1.43 -9.74
CA GLN A 87 -11.03 1.72 -8.93
C GLN A 87 -11.93 0.52 -8.63
N THR A 88 -11.70 -0.63 -9.25
CA THR A 88 -12.57 -1.80 -9.14
C THR A 88 -11.75 -3.07 -8.96
N GLY A 89 -12.44 -4.20 -8.85
CA GLY A 89 -11.78 -5.49 -8.82
C GLY A 89 -11.15 -5.85 -7.48
N SER A 90 -10.15 -6.72 -7.57
CA SER A 90 -9.40 -7.28 -6.46
C SER A 90 -8.11 -6.51 -6.18
N MET A 91 -7.54 -5.82 -7.17
CA MET A 91 -6.47 -4.85 -7.00
C MET A 91 -7.03 -3.45 -7.16
N MET A 92 -6.77 -2.59 -6.19
CA MET A 92 -7.10 -1.17 -6.31
C MET A 92 -5.95 -0.31 -5.82
N ALA A 93 -5.92 0.94 -6.27
CA ALA A 93 -4.93 1.91 -5.84
C ALA A 93 -5.58 3.23 -5.45
N PHE A 94 -4.99 3.92 -4.47
CA PHE A 94 -5.34 5.30 -4.17
C PHE A 94 -4.10 6.19 -4.14
N ASP A 95 -4.23 7.39 -4.67
CA ASP A 95 -3.20 8.41 -4.60
C ASP A 95 -3.07 8.94 -3.16
N THR A 96 -1.85 8.89 -2.62
CA THR A 96 -1.57 9.36 -1.27
C THR A 96 -1.71 10.87 -1.11
N SER A 97 -1.82 11.65 -2.19
CA SER A 97 -2.21 13.07 -2.12
C SER A 97 -3.61 13.27 -1.50
N LEU A 98 -4.46 12.25 -1.54
CA LEU A 98 -5.82 12.25 -0.98
C LEU A 98 -5.87 11.88 0.52
N GLY A 99 -4.72 11.57 1.14
CA GLY A 99 -4.68 11.14 2.54
C GLY A 99 -3.27 10.84 3.06
N THR A 100 -3.17 9.85 3.94
CA THR A 100 -1.88 9.27 4.34
C THR A 100 -1.79 7.87 3.74
N PRO A 101 -0.59 7.27 3.62
CA PRO A 101 -0.45 5.94 3.02
C PRO A 101 -1.23 4.82 3.72
N TYR A 102 -1.70 5.06 4.95
CA TYR A 102 -2.40 4.10 5.81
C TYR A 102 -3.84 4.50 6.15
N THR A 103 -4.39 5.52 5.49
CA THR A 103 -5.76 5.96 5.76
C THR A 103 -6.76 4.85 5.37
N GLN A 104 -7.66 4.49 6.29
CA GLN A 104 -8.73 3.51 6.05
C GLN A 104 -9.95 4.17 5.40
N GLY A 105 -10.76 3.35 4.72
CA GLY A 105 -12.02 3.76 4.11
C GLY A 105 -11.86 4.75 2.96
N VAL A 106 -10.63 4.89 2.43
CA VAL A 106 -10.34 5.75 1.28
C VAL A 106 -10.99 5.17 0.03
N GLN A 107 -11.43 6.06 -0.86
CA GLN A 107 -11.93 5.64 -2.15
C GLN A 107 -10.76 5.44 -3.11
N ALA A 108 -10.79 4.34 -3.85
CA ALA A 108 -9.85 4.06 -4.90
C ALA A 108 -9.84 5.18 -5.95
N THR A 109 -8.68 5.47 -6.52
CA THR A 109 -8.48 6.55 -7.49
C THR A 109 -8.64 6.03 -8.90
N LEU A 110 -9.41 6.76 -9.73
CA LEU A 110 -9.65 6.43 -11.14
C LEU A 110 -8.33 6.27 -11.88
N THR A 111 -8.18 5.24 -12.71
CA THR A 111 -6.92 4.93 -13.41
C THR A 111 -6.36 6.14 -14.16
N THR A 112 -7.22 6.92 -14.82
CA THR A 112 -6.81 8.12 -15.58
C THR A 112 -6.44 9.30 -14.69
N SER A 113 -6.86 9.31 -13.42
CA SER A 113 -6.55 10.34 -12.43
C SER A 113 -5.27 10.05 -11.65
N ILE A 114 -4.73 8.83 -11.72
CA ILE A 114 -3.41 8.51 -11.15
C ILE A 114 -2.31 9.05 -12.08
N ASN A 115 -1.50 10.00 -11.62
CA ASN A 115 -0.30 10.41 -12.35
C ASN A 115 0.78 9.33 -12.23
N ASP A 116 1.53 9.11 -13.30
CA ASP A 116 2.61 8.13 -13.34
C ASP A 116 3.77 8.43 -12.37
N ALA A 117 3.92 9.70 -11.99
CA ALA A 117 4.95 10.17 -11.07
C ALA A 117 4.48 10.25 -9.61
N ASP A 118 3.18 10.14 -9.35
CA ASP A 118 2.64 10.25 -7.99
C ASP A 118 2.90 8.98 -7.19
N ILE A 119 2.93 9.16 -5.87
CA ILE A 119 3.07 8.07 -4.92
C ILE A 119 1.67 7.59 -4.52
N VAL A 120 1.42 6.31 -4.73
CA VAL A 120 0.14 5.67 -4.44
C VAL A 120 0.33 4.51 -3.47
N THR A 121 -0.77 4.12 -2.82
CA THR A 121 -0.87 2.84 -2.10
C THR A 121 -1.72 1.89 -2.94
N VAL A 122 -1.18 0.69 -3.18
CA VAL A 122 -1.89 -0.40 -3.85
C VAL A 122 -2.36 -1.39 -2.81
N CYS A 123 -3.62 -1.80 -2.88
CA CYS A 123 -4.17 -2.88 -2.07
C CYS A 123 -4.69 -3.99 -2.97
N MET A 124 -4.43 -5.23 -2.60
CA MET A 124 -5.01 -6.40 -3.25
C MET A 124 -5.73 -7.28 -2.23
N GLY A 125 -6.95 -7.69 -2.55
CA GLY A 125 -7.66 -8.71 -1.83
C GLY A 125 -7.45 -10.09 -2.44
N VAL A 126 -7.15 -11.07 -1.58
CA VAL A 126 -6.97 -12.49 -1.94
C VAL A 126 -7.94 -13.39 -1.21
#